data_AF-A0A1X1MI33-F1
#
_entry.id   AF-A0A1X1MI33-F1
#
_cell.length_a   1.000
_cell.length_b   1.000
_cell.length_c   1.000
_cell.angle_alpha   90.00
_cell.angle_beta   90.00
_cell.angle_gamma   90.00
#
_symmetry.space_group_name_H-M   'P 1'
#
loop_
_entity.id
_entity.type
_entity.pdbx_description
1 polymer ?
#
loop_
_entity_poly.entity_id
_entity_poly.type
_entity_poly.pdbx_seq_one_letter_code
_entity_poly.pdbx_strand_id
1 'polypeptide(L)'
;MPSHTIDLGWHTFLLHTKEYKLFCRQVAGHFIHHVPDDAPPDRSISAARHARTITLMQQAGYAVDHELWAKCSTCSDEGNCSASGKDGDENKGSRVPK
;
A
#
# COMPACT_ATOMS: atom_id res chain seq x y z
N MET A 1 4.60 2.72 -3.49
CA MET A 1 4.50 2.16 -2.13
C MET A 1 4.30 3.31 -1.15
N PRO A 2 3.30 3.24 -0.26
CA PRO A 2 3.07 4.27 0.77
C PRO A 2 4.15 4.25 1.87
N SER A 3 4.16 5.25 2.74
CA SER A 3 4.91 5.17 4.01
C SER A 3 4.23 4.19 4.97
N HIS A 4 4.94 3.70 5.98
CA HIS A 4 4.37 2.72 6.94
C HIS A 4 3.07 3.21 7.61
N THR A 5 3.00 4.48 8.00
CA THR A 5 1.77 5.05 8.60
C THR A 5 0.59 5.05 7.64
N ILE A 6 0.84 5.40 6.37
CA ILE A 6 -0.20 5.40 5.33
C ILE A 6 -0.61 3.96 5.02
N ASP A 7 0.35 3.03 4.97
CA ASP A 7 0.10 1.61 4.72
C ASP A 7 -0.79 1.00 5.80
N LEU A 8 -0.48 1.25 7.08
CA LEU A 8 -1.29 0.82 8.21
C LEU A 8 -2.72 1.39 8.16
N GLY A 9 -2.83 2.68 7.83
CA GLY A 9 -4.13 3.35 7.65
C GLY A 9 -4.94 2.73 6.51
N TRP A 10 -4.27 2.40 5.39
CA TRP A 10 -4.90 1.76 4.25
C TRP A 10 -5.41 0.35 4.60
N HIS A 11 -4.59 -0.49 5.26
CA HIS A 11 -5.00 -1.81 5.71
C HIS A 11 -6.17 -1.75 6.70
N THR A 12 -6.14 -0.80 7.64
CA THR A 12 -7.25 -0.59 8.57
C THR A 12 -8.52 -0.20 7.83
N PHE A 13 -8.42 0.68 6.82
CA PHE A 13 -9.56 1.10 6.02
C PHE A 13 -10.20 -0.05 5.24
N LEU A 14 -9.42 -1.01 4.72
CA LEU A 14 -9.95 -2.21 4.06
C LEU A 14 -10.89 -3.03 4.96
N LEU A 15 -10.66 -3.04 6.28
CA LEU A 15 -11.50 -3.75 7.26
C LEU A 15 -12.87 -3.09 7.46
N HIS A 16 -12.99 -1.78 7.18
CA HIS A 16 -14.26 -1.06 7.17
C HIS A 16 -14.99 -1.31 5.85
N THR A 17 -15.43 -2.56 5.66
CA THR A 17 -15.87 -3.08 4.35
C THR A 17 -17.03 -2.32 3.70
N LYS A 18 -17.92 -1.70 4.47
CA LYS A 18 -19.03 -0.89 3.91
C LYS A 18 -18.49 0.40 3.31
N GLU A 19 -17.69 1.13 4.08
CA GLU A 19 -17.06 2.38 3.72
C GLU A 19 -16.08 2.18 2.57
N TYR A 20 -15.27 1.13 2.62
CA TYR A 20 -14.35 0.75 1.56
C TYR A 20 -15.08 0.45 0.25
N LYS A 21 -16.17 -0.33 0.29
CA LYS A 21 -16.96 -0.64 -0.91
C LYS A 21 -17.56 0.63 -1.53
N LEU A 22 -18.07 1.55 -0.72
CA LEU A 22 -18.62 2.82 -1.18
C LEU A 22 -17.51 3.70 -1.79
N PHE A 23 -16.37 3.80 -1.12
CA PHE A 23 -15.21 4.52 -1.61
C PHE A 23 -14.78 4.00 -2.99
N CYS A 24 -14.58 2.69 -3.16
CA CYS A 24 -14.18 2.12 -4.45
C CYS A 24 -15.19 2.45 -5.56
N ARG A 25 -16.49 2.38 -5.27
CA ARG A 25 -17.54 2.78 -6.23
C ARG A 25 -17.44 4.24 -6.62
N GLN A 26 -17.18 5.12 -5.67
CA GLN A 26 -17.07 6.56 -5.93
C GLN A 26 -15.80 6.92 -6.72
N VAL A 27 -14.64 6.35 -6.36
CA VAL A 27 -13.36 6.75 -6.97
C VAL A 27 -13.03 6.00 -8.26
N ALA A 28 -13.46 4.75 -8.39
CA ALA A 28 -13.08 3.87 -9.50
C ALA A 28 -14.28 3.28 -10.26
N GLY A 29 -15.51 3.50 -9.80
CA GLY A 29 -16.71 2.90 -10.39
C GLY A 29 -16.85 1.39 -10.16
N HIS A 30 -15.79 0.71 -9.73
CA HIS A 30 -15.78 -0.72 -9.41
C HIS A 30 -15.15 -1.03 -8.04
N PHE A 31 -15.29 -2.27 -7.53
CA PHE A 31 -14.62 -2.68 -6.29
C PHE A 31 -13.16 -2.95 -6.60
N ILE A 32 -12.24 -2.49 -5.75
CA ILE A 32 -10.81 -2.74 -5.89
C ILE A 32 -10.45 -3.86 -4.93
N HIS A 33 -10.04 -5.01 -5.46
CA HIS A 33 -9.57 -6.10 -4.63
C HIS A 33 -8.16 -5.79 -4.14
N HIS A 34 -7.96 -5.85 -2.83
CA HIS A 34 -6.63 -5.86 -2.26
C HIS A 34 -5.99 -7.22 -2.54
N VAL A 35 -4.75 -7.18 -3.06
CA VAL A 35 -3.93 -8.35 -3.32
C VAL A 35 -2.56 -8.07 -2.69
N PRO A 36 -2.19 -8.79 -1.62
CA PRO A 36 -0.89 -8.61 -0.96
C PRO A 36 0.29 -8.92 -1.88
N ASP A 37 1.42 -8.24 -1.66
CA ASP A 37 2.69 -8.48 -2.35
C ASP A 37 3.66 -9.24 -1.43
N ASP A 38 3.55 -10.57 -1.41
CA ASP A 38 4.38 -11.47 -0.58
C ASP A 38 5.82 -11.62 -1.08
N ALA A 39 6.22 -10.86 -2.12
CA ALA A 39 7.60 -10.88 -2.57
C ALA A 39 8.52 -10.36 -1.45
N PRO A 40 9.69 -10.99 -1.25
CA PRO A 40 10.66 -10.47 -0.28
C PRO A 40 11.01 -9.01 -0.64
N PRO A 41 11.07 -8.12 0.35
CA PRO A 41 11.25 -6.69 0.09
C PRO A 41 12.62 -6.44 -0.55
N ASP A 42 12.64 -6.06 -1.82
CA ASP A 42 13.81 -5.45 -2.44
C ASP A 42 13.79 -3.94 -2.16
N ARG A 43 14.76 -3.48 -1.35
CA ARG A 43 14.88 -2.08 -0.92
C ARG A 43 14.98 -1.11 -2.10
N SER A 44 15.71 -1.46 -3.17
CA SER A 44 15.88 -0.62 -4.34
C SER A 44 14.54 -0.44 -5.07
N ILE A 45 13.82 -1.54 -5.26
CA ILE A 45 12.53 -1.55 -5.93
C ILE A 45 11.47 -0.83 -5.10
N SER A 46 11.45 -1.01 -3.77
CA SER A 46 10.50 -0.34 -2.88
C SER A 46 10.70 1.18 -2.86
N ALA A 47 11.95 1.66 -2.81
CA ALA A 47 12.27 3.08 -2.90
C ALA A 47 11.84 3.68 -4.25
N ALA A 48 12.14 2.99 -5.36
CA ALA A 48 11.72 3.42 -6.69
C ALA A 48 10.19 3.45 -6.85
N ARG A 49 9.47 2.43 -6.34
CA ARG A 49 8.01 2.39 -6.33
C ARG A 49 7.40 3.49 -5.47
N HIS A 50 8.04 3.86 -4.36
CA HIS A 50 7.62 4.96 -3.49
C HIS A 50 7.72 6.31 -4.22
N ALA A 51 8.90 6.63 -4.76
CA ALA A 51 9.12 7.86 -5.52
C ALA A 51 8.17 7.96 -6.72
N ARG A 52 7.96 6.85 -7.45
CA ARG A 52 7.01 6.80 -8.57
C ARG A 52 5.59 7.11 -8.13
N THR A 53 5.13 6.59 -6.98
CA THR A 53 3.79 6.89 -6.46
C THR A 53 3.62 8.38 -6.18
N ILE A 54 4.57 9.01 -5.48
CA ILE A 54 4.52 10.45 -5.16
C ILE A 54 4.46 11.29 -6.44
N THR A 55 5.34 11.01 -7.41
CA THR A 55 5.37 11.73 -8.67
C THR A 55 4.03 11.64 -9.41
N LEU A 56 3.42 10.45 -9.46
CA LEU A 56 2.13 10.26 -10.13
C LEU A 56 0.99 11.00 -9.41
N MET A 57 0.99 11.03 -8.07
CA MET A 57 -0.01 11.79 -7.31
C MET A 57 0.10 13.29 -7.59
N GLN A 58 1.32 13.83 -7.59
CA GLN A 58 1.58 15.23 -7.90
C GLN A 58 1.17 15.57 -9.34
N GLN A 59 1.49 14.71 -10.31
CA GLN A 59 1.10 14.88 -11.72
C GLN A 59 -0.42 14.82 -11.92
N ALA A 60 -1.13 14.04 -11.11
CA ALA A 60 -2.59 14.00 -11.10
C ALA A 60 -3.22 15.22 -10.39
N GLY A 61 -2.41 16.15 -9.86
CA GLY A 61 -2.88 17.38 -9.21
C GLY A 61 -3.26 17.20 -7.74
N TYR A 62 -2.92 16.08 -7.10
CA TYR A 62 -3.16 15.89 -5.67
C TYR A 62 -2.09 16.60 -4.84
N ALA A 63 -2.53 17.28 -3.78
CA ALA A 63 -1.62 17.76 -2.75
C ALA A 63 -1.03 16.56 -1.99
N VAL A 64 0.29 16.45 -1.97
CA VAL A 64 1.01 15.40 -1.25
C VAL A 64 1.60 16.01 0.01
N ASP A 65 1.19 15.49 1.17
CA ASP A 65 1.83 15.81 2.44
C ASP A 65 3.20 15.14 2.48
N HIS A 66 4.25 15.93 2.29
CA HIS A 66 5.61 15.40 2.24
C HIS A 66 6.09 14.84 3.58
N GLU A 67 5.60 15.28 4.73
CA GLU A 67 6.04 14.71 6.01
C GLU A 67 5.42 13.33 6.21
N LEU A 68 4.13 13.20 5.90
CA LEU A 68 3.41 11.94 5.99
C LEU A 68 3.92 10.91 4.95
N TRP A 69 4.31 11.38 3.76
CA TRP A 69 4.81 10.53 2.68
C TRP A 69 6.34 10.30 2.73
N ALA A 70 7.17 11.26 3.15
CA ALA A 70 8.64 11.16 3.10
C ALA A 70 9.28 10.36 4.24
N LYS A 71 8.53 9.92 5.25
CA LYS A 71 9.02 9.09 6.36
C LYS A 71 9.33 7.64 5.93
N CYS A 72 9.96 7.50 4.77
CA CYS A 72 10.55 6.30 4.21
C CYS A 72 12.10 6.47 4.12
N SER A 73 12.70 7.29 4.99
CA SER A 73 14.16 7.40 5.12
C SER A 73 14.75 6.33 6.05
N THR A 74 13.94 5.77 6.95
CA THR A 74 14.28 4.69 7.87
C THR A 74 13.40 3.47 7.62
N CYS A 75 13.28 3.03 6.36
CA CYS A 75 12.68 1.75 5.99
C CYS A 75 13.50 0.52 6.48
N SER A 76 14.24 0.69 7.58
CA SER A 76 15.17 -0.28 8.16
C SER A 76 14.79 -0.74 9.57
N ASP A 77 13.82 -0.12 10.22
CA ASP A 77 13.45 -0.51 11.58
C ASP A 77 12.08 -1.20 11.59
N GLU A 78 12.15 -2.52 11.69
CA GLU A 78 11.11 -3.45 12.15
C GLU A 78 9.86 -3.70 11.27
N GLY A 79 9.59 -2.88 10.25
CA GLY A 79 8.38 -3.01 9.42
C GLY A 79 8.68 -2.91 7.93
N ASN A 80 8.54 -4.01 7.21
CA ASN A 80 8.64 -3.99 5.75
C ASN A 80 7.55 -3.03 5.21
N CYS A 81 7.91 -2.08 4.33
CA CYS A 81 6.95 -1.16 3.68
C CYS A 81 6.32 -1.76 2.41
N SER A 82 6.32 -3.08 2.29
CA SER A 82 5.56 -3.80 1.27
C SER A 82 4.09 -3.80 1.65
N ALA A 83 3.23 -3.97 0.65
CA ALA A 83 1.78 -4.04 0.82
C ALA A 83 1.32 -5.40 1.41
N SER A 84 2.16 -6.06 2.21
CA SER A 84 1.82 -7.26 2.96
C SER A 84 2.01 -6.95 4.44
N GLY A 85 1.14 -7.50 5.27
CA GLY A 85 1.22 -7.42 6.72
C GLY A 85 2.56 -7.85 7.29
N LYS A 86 2.69 -7.69 8.62
CA LYS A 86 3.94 -7.85 9.38
C LYS A 86 4.76 -9.10 9.01
N ASP A 87 4.09 -10.20 8.73
CA ASP A 87 4.71 -11.51 8.49
C ASP A 87 4.91 -11.82 6.98
N GLY A 88 4.38 -10.97 6.08
CA GLY A 88 4.59 -11.07 4.63
C GLY A 88 4.00 -12.33 3.98
N ASP A 89 2.97 -12.92 4.58
CA ASP A 89 2.41 -14.22 4.18
C ASP A 89 0.90 -14.20 3.87
N GLU A 90 0.34 -13.01 3.69
CA GLU A 90 -1.10 -12.80 3.53
C GLU A 90 -1.68 -13.50 2.28
N ASN A 91 -0.87 -13.85 1.28
CA ASN A 91 -1.29 -14.60 0.10
C ASN A 91 -0.85 -16.09 0.10
N LYS A 92 -0.23 -16.60 1.17
CA LYS A 92 0.24 -18.00 1.22
C LYS A 92 -0.87 -19.03 1.37
N GLY A 93 -2.06 -18.65 1.85
CA GLY A 93 -3.22 -19.55 2.03
C GLY A 93 -4.16 -19.68 0.82
N SER A 94 -4.03 -18.82 -0.20
CA SER A 94 -4.99 -18.72 -1.32
C SER A 94 -4.65 -19.59 -2.54
N ARG A 95 -3.51 -20.30 -2.57
CA ARG A 95 -3.16 -21.19 -3.68
C ARG A 95 -3.98 -22.49 -3.59
N VAL A 96 -5.26 -22.43 -3.95
CA VAL A 96 -6.03 -23.62 -4.28
C VAL A 96 -5.31 -24.30 -5.47
N PRO A 97 -4.84 -25.55 -5.34
CA PRO A 97 -4.23 -26.25 -6.47
C PRO A 97 -5.27 -26.39 -7.59
N LYS A 98 -4.83 -26.13 -8.83
CA LYS A 98 -5.61 -26.39 -10.04
C LYS A 98 -5.90 -27.88 -10.20
#